data_AF-A0A1F3VBB3-F1
#
_entry.id   AF-A0A1F3VBB3-F1
#
_cell.length_a   1.000
_cell.length_b   1.000
_cell.length_c   1.000
_cell.angle_alpha   90.00
_cell.angle_beta   90.00
_cell.angle_gamma   90.00
#
_symmetry.space_group_name_H-M   'P 1'
#
loop_
_entity.id
_entity.type
_entity.pdbx_description
1 polymer ?
#
loop_
_entity_poly.entity_id
_entity_poly.type
_entity_poly.pdbx_seq_one_letter_code
_entity_poly.pdbx_strand_id
1 'polypeptide(L)'
;MRSFHNIAKLIKTKRVEHTKRYSQSELSLILGYKNGQFISNVERGLCSIPLKMLSTVASVLDITHEEIKAAVLRDFEETVTNYINTDFSKEEIAAGEDE
;
A
#
# COMPACT_ATOMS: atom_id res chain seq x y z
N MET A 1 11.16 -7.71 2.56
CA MET A 1 10.32 -7.42 1.36
C MET A 1 9.46 -6.18 1.63
N ARG A 2 9.13 -5.38 0.60
CA ARG A 2 8.25 -4.20 0.72
C ARG A 2 6.84 -4.58 1.17
N SER A 3 6.25 -3.78 2.06
CA SER A 3 4.87 -3.87 2.51
C SER A 3 4.04 -2.72 1.96
N PHE A 4 2.80 -3.01 1.58
CA PHE A 4 1.77 -2.04 1.17
C PHE A 4 0.42 -2.37 1.82
N HIS A 5 0.44 -3.07 2.96
CA HIS A 5 -0.75 -3.65 3.57
C HIS A 5 -1.70 -2.58 4.13
N ASN A 6 -1.16 -1.60 4.86
CA ASN A 6 -1.93 -0.59 5.57
C ASN A 6 -2.60 0.37 4.59
N ILE A 7 -1.88 0.83 3.56
CA ILE A 7 -2.47 1.68 2.52
C ILE A 7 -3.52 0.91 1.71
N ALA A 8 -3.25 -0.34 1.35
CA ALA A 8 -4.20 -1.19 0.62
C ALA A 8 -5.52 -1.34 1.38
N LYS A 9 -5.43 -1.67 2.68
CA LYS A 9 -6.59 -1.81 3.57
C LYS A 9 -7.35 -0.50 3.68
N LEU A 10 -6.66 0.61 3.93
CA LEU A 10 -7.29 1.93 4.07
C LEU A 10 -8.07 2.33 2.80
N ILE A 11 -7.43 2.23 1.63
CA ILE A 11 -8.05 2.59 0.35
C ILE A 11 -9.27 1.70 0.06
N LYS A 12 -9.14 0.38 0.26
CA LYS A 12 -10.25 -0.56 0.06
C LYS A 12 -11.44 -0.25 0.97
N THR A 13 -11.19 -0.08 2.26
CA THR A 13 -12.22 0.24 3.25
C THR A 13 -12.93 1.54 2.89
N LYS A 14 -12.17 2.63 2.69
CA LYS A 14 -12.73 3.95 2.37
C LYS A 14 -13.49 3.96 1.05
N ARG A 15 -13.04 3.21 0.03
CA ARG A 15 -13.78 3.09 -1.23
C ARG A 15 -15.12 2.34 -1.06
N VAL A 16 -15.12 1.21 -0.36
CA VAL A 16 -16.32 0.37 -0.19
C VAL A 16 -17.35 1.04 0.73
N GLU A 17 -16.89 1.71 1.78
CA GLU A 17 -17.75 2.42 2.74
C GLU A 17 -18.16 3.82 2.27
N HIS A 18 -17.56 4.32 1.18
CA HIS A 18 -17.88 5.63 0.63
C HIS A 18 -19.38 5.74 0.31
N THR A 19 -19.98 6.91 0.60
CA THR A 19 -21.40 7.18 0.33
C THR A 19 -21.77 6.95 -1.14
N LYS A 20 -20.87 7.29 -2.06
CA LYS A 20 -21.00 7.08 -3.52
C LYS A 20 -20.73 5.65 -4.00
N ARG A 21 -20.22 4.75 -3.13
CA ARG A 21 -19.92 3.33 -3.44
C ARG A 21 -19.12 3.12 -4.74
N TYR A 22 -18.01 3.83 -4.87
CA TYR A 22 -17.16 3.75 -6.06
C TYR A 22 -16.70 2.32 -6.35
N SER A 23 -16.88 1.85 -7.58
CA SER A 23 -16.17 0.67 -8.10
C SER A 23 -14.68 0.97 -8.27
N GLN A 24 -13.86 -0.08 -8.40
CA GLN A 24 -12.42 0.08 -8.67
C GLN A 24 -12.16 0.85 -9.97
N SER A 25 -12.96 0.57 -11.02
CA SER A 25 -12.85 1.25 -12.31
C SER A 25 -13.22 2.72 -12.22
N GLU A 26 -14.29 3.07 -11.51
CA GLU A 26 -14.71 4.47 -11.33
C GLU A 26 -13.68 5.27 -10.54
N LEU A 27 -13.18 4.73 -9.42
CA LEU A 27 -12.14 5.40 -8.66
C LEU A 27 -10.88 5.62 -9.51
N SER A 28 -10.48 4.61 -10.29
CA SER A 28 -9.32 4.73 -11.17
C SER A 28 -9.52 5.83 -12.23
N LEU A 29 -10.71 5.91 -12.83
CA LEU A 29 -11.05 6.97 -13.79
C LEU A 29 -11.03 8.36 -13.16
N ILE A 30 -11.58 8.52 -11.95
CA ILE A 30 -11.55 9.79 -11.19
C ILE A 30 -10.11 10.24 -10.92
N LEU A 31 -9.22 9.28 -10.66
CA LEU A 31 -7.80 9.52 -10.44
C LEU A 31 -7.00 9.71 -11.75
N GLY A 32 -7.65 9.69 -12.91
CA GLY A 32 -7.04 9.93 -14.21
C GLY A 32 -6.43 8.70 -14.89
N TYR A 33 -6.74 7.49 -14.42
CA TYR A 33 -6.27 6.24 -15.02
C TYR A 33 -7.28 5.63 -15.99
N LYS A 34 -6.77 4.89 -16.98
CA LYS A 34 -7.57 4.34 -18.09
C LYS A 34 -8.49 3.17 -17.69
N ASN A 35 -8.17 2.45 -16.62
CA ASN A 35 -8.91 1.26 -16.18
C ASN A 35 -8.69 0.97 -14.69
N GLY A 36 -9.48 0.03 -14.13
CA GLY A 36 -9.44 -0.34 -12.71
C GLY A 36 -8.20 -1.11 -12.22
N GLN A 37 -7.24 -1.45 -13.09
CA GLN A 37 -6.08 -2.28 -12.73
C GLN A 37 -5.22 -1.61 -11.65
N PHE A 38 -5.08 -0.28 -11.71
CA PHE A 38 -4.31 0.47 -10.73
C PHE A 38 -4.89 0.30 -9.32
N ILE A 39 -6.18 0.58 -9.14
CA ILE A 39 -6.85 0.40 -7.84
C ILE A 39 -6.85 -1.07 -7.41
N SER A 40 -7.05 -2.01 -8.34
CA SER A 40 -6.96 -3.44 -8.03
C SER A 40 -5.59 -3.84 -7.48
N ASN A 41 -4.50 -3.33 -8.07
CA ASN A 41 -3.13 -3.59 -7.59
C ASN A 41 -2.89 -2.98 -6.21
N VAL A 42 -3.39 -1.77 -5.98
CA VAL A 42 -3.28 -1.10 -4.67
C VAL A 42 -4.04 -1.89 -3.61
N GLU A 43 -5.29 -2.26 -3.84
CA GLU A 43 -6.11 -2.98 -2.86
C GLU A 43 -5.62 -4.39 -2.55
N ARG A 44 -4.81 -4.97 -3.45
CA ARG A 44 -4.13 -6.25 -3.25
C ARG A 44 -2.77 -6.11 -2.56
N GLY A 45 -2.32 -4.89 -2.27
CA GLY A 45 -1.00 -4.62 -1.68
C GLY A 45 0.16 -4.94 -2.63
N LEU A 46 -0.05 -4.86 -3.95
CA LEU A 46 1.01 -5.05 -4.95
C LEU A 46 1.80 -3.76 -5.20
N CYS A 47 1.16 -2.61 -5.02
CA CYS A 47 1.79 -1.31 -5.12
C CYS A 47 1.13 -0.30 -4.17
N SER A 48 1.83 0.80 -3.92
CA SER A 48 1.29 1.96 -3.20
C SER A 48 0.76 3.02 -4.18
N ILE A 49 0.02 3.99 -3.63
CA ILE A 49 -0.37 5.22 -4.32
C ILE A 49 0.88 6.11 -4.50
N PRO A 50 1.12 6.71 -5.69
CA PRO A 50 2.20 7.67 -5.86
C PRO A 50 2.07 8.86 -4.89
N LEU A 51 3.17 9.29 -4.26
CA LEU A 51 3.15 10.36 -3.25
C LEU A 51 2.44 11.64 -3.71
N LYS A 52 2.67 12.04 -4.98
CA LYS A 52 2.02 13.20 -5.59
C LYS A 52 0.50 13.11 -5.70
N MET A 53 -0.09 11.93 -5.54
CA MET A 53 -1.52 11.66 -5.65
C MET A 53 -2.20 11.44 -4.30
N LEU A 54 -1.46 11.43 -3.18
CA LEU A 54 -2.02 11.17 -1.86
C LEU A 54 -3.12 12.17 -1.50
N SER A 55 -2.90 13.47 -1.74
CA SER A 55 -3.90 14.50 -1.49
C SER A 55 -5.16 14.32 -2.34
N THR A 56 -5.01 13.93 -3.61
CA THR A 56 -6.13 13.67 -4.52
C THR A 56 -6.94 12.47 -4.04
N VAL A 57 -6.28 11.37 -3.71
CA VAL A 57 -6.94 10.15 -3.21
C VAL A 57 -7.64 10.44 -1.88
N ALA A 58 -6.99 11.18 -0.98
CA ALA A 58 -7.55 11.57 0.30
C ALA A 58 -8.84 12.39 0.12
N SER A 59 -8.82 13.36 -0.80
CA SER A 59 -9.99 14.18 -1.12
C SER A 59 -11.12 13.39 -1.79
N VAL A 60 -10.82 12.39 -2.62
CA VAL A 60 -11.85 11.63 -3.35
C VAL A 60 -12.54 10.60 -2.46
N LEU A 61 -11.83 10.06 -1.47
CA LEU A 61 -12.30 8.99 -0.59
C LEU A 61 -12.63 9.46 0.83
N ASP A 62 -12.73 10.76 1.06
CA ASP A 62 -12.99 11.37 2.38
C ASP A 62 -12.05 10.81 3.47
N ILE A 63 -10.75 10.76 3.15
CA ILE A 63 -9.69 10.33 4.06
C ILE A 63 -8.97 11.58 4.57
N THR A 64 -8.73 11.64 5.87
CA THR A 64 -7.90 12.73 6.42
C THR A 64 -6.44 12.56 6.00
N HIS A 65 -5.71 13.68 5.91
CA HIS A 65 -4.27 13.64 5.64
C HIS A 65 -3.51 12.84 6.72
N GLU A 66 -4.00 12.81 7.96
CA GLU A 66 -3.36 12.05 9.02
C GLU A 66 -3.54 10.55 8.85
N GLU A 67 -4.74 10.08 8.51
CA GLU A 67 -5.00 8.66 8.24
C GLU A 67 -4.13 8.12 7.09
N ILE A 68 -4.07 8.86 5.98
CA ILE A 68 -3.31 8.41 4.80
C ILE A 68 -1.79 8.44 5.08
N LYS A 69 -1.30 9.48 5.77
CA LYS A 69 0.11 9.58 6.20
C LYS A 69 0.47 8.43 7.13
N ALA A 70 -0.36 8.15 8.12
CA ALA A 70 -0.15 7.07 9.08
C ALA A 70 -0.15 5.69 8.41
N ALA A 71 -0.97 5.46 7.38
CA ALA A 71 -0.95 4.21 6.63
C ALA A 71 0.36 4.03 5.84
N VAL A 72 0.80 5.07 5.12
CA VAL A 72 2.05 5.03 4.35
C VAL A 72 3.27 4.85 5.26
N LEU A 73 3.31 5.52 6.42
CA LEU A 73 4.43 5.39 7.36
C LEU A 73 4.51 3.99 7.97
N ARG A 74 3.38 3.37 8.31
CA ARG A 74 3.35 1.98 8.80
C ARG A 74 3.83 0.98 7.76
N ASP A 75 3.43 1.15 6.50
CA ASP A 75 3.92 0.32 5.40
C ASP A 75 5.44 0.48 5.19
N PHE A 76 5.96 1.70 5.37
CA PHE A 76 7.39 1.96 5.30
C PHE A 76 8.14 1.34 6.49
N GLU A 77 7.63 1.48 7.70
CA GLU A 77 8.17 0.84 8.92
C GLU A 77 8.25 -0.68 8.74
N GLU A 78 7.15 -1.33 8.36
CA GLU A 78 7.12 -2.78 8.08
C GLU A 78 8.09 -3.17 6.98
N THR A 79 8.20 -2.34 5.93
CA THR A 79 9.17 -2.56 4.86
C THR A 79 10.59 -2.59 5.42
N VAL A 80 10.97 -1.57 6.21
CA VAL A 80 12.30 -1.46 6.82
C VAL A 80 12.55 -2.64 7.75
N THR A 81 11.62 -2.97 8.65
CA THR A 81 11.70 -4.13 9.55
C THR A 81 11.91 -5.42 8.77
N ASN A 82 11.18 -5.63 7.68
CA ASN A 82 11.32 -6.82 6.86
C ASN A 82 12.72 -6.91 6.23
N TYR A 83 13.30 -5.80 5.75
CA TYR A 83 14.66 -5.82 5.19
C TYR A 83 15.72 -6.09 6.26
N ILE A 84 15.64 -5.45 7.42
CA ILE A 84 16.55 -5.68 8.55
C ILE A 84 16.51 -7.15 9.00
N ASN A 85 15.31 -7.73 9.11
CA ASN A 85 15.14 -9.12 9.55
C ASN A 85 15.48 -10.15 8.46
N THR A 86 15.61 -9.75 7.19
CA THR A 86 15.99 -10.67 6.10
C THR A 86 17.48 -11.00 6.12
N ASP A 87 18.33 -10.11 6.66
CA ASP A 87 19.78 -10.25 6.61
C ASP A 87 20.33 -11.29 7.61
N PHE A 88 19.60 -11.62 8.67
CA PHE A 88 20.03 -12.64 9.65
C PHE A 88 19.83 -14.09 9.20
N SER A 89 19.02 -14.36 8.16
CA SER A 89 18.72 -15.73 7.75
C SER A 89 19.62 -16.28 6.62
N LYS A 90 20.57 -15.48 6.11
CA LYS A 90 21.47 -15.91 5.02
C LYS A 90 22.87 -16.33 5.48
N GLU A 91 23.32 -15.89 6.66
CA GLU A 91 24.69 -16.18 7.14
C GLU A 91 24.80 -17.45 7.99
N GLU A 92 23.73 -17.92 8.63
CA GLU A 92 23.75 -19.18 9.41
C GLU A 92 23.77 -20.47 8.55
N ILE A 93 23.55 -20.38 7.23
CA ILE A 93 23.59 -21.55 6.33
C ILE A 93 24.99 -21.76 5.74
N ALA A 94 25.81 -20.71 5.60
CA ALA A 94 27.16 -20.83 5.03
C ALA A 94 28.23 -21.29 6.04
N ALA A 95 27.94 -21.22 7.34
CA ALA A 95 28.88 -21.62 8.40
C ALA A 95 28.74 -23.09 8.84
N GLY A 96 27.86 -23.87 8.21
CA GLY A 96 27.58 -25.27 8.56
C GLY A 96 28.04 -26.31 7.54
N GLU A 97 28.80 -25.94 6.50
CA GLU A 97 29.28 -26.88 5.47
C GLU A 97 30.77 -27.26 5.58
N ASP A 98 31.50 -26.80 6.60
CA ASP A 98 32.90 -27.18 6.83
C ASP A 98 33.14 -27.67 8.28
N GLU A 99 32.58 -28.83 8.65
CA GLU A 99 33.14 -29.73 9.68
C GLU A 99 32.98 -31.21 9.29
#